data_AF-A0AAQ3WM18-F1
#
_entry.id   AF-A0AAQ3WM18-F1
#
_cell.length_a   1.000
_cell.length_b   1.000
_cell.length_c   1.000
_cell.angle_alpha   90.00
_cell.angle_beta   90.00
_cell.angle_gamma   90.00
#
_symmetry.space_group_name_H-M   'P 1'
#
loop_
_entity.id
_entity.type
_entity.pdbx_description
1 polymer ?
#
loop_
_entity_poly.entity_id
_entity_poly.type
_entity_poly.pdbx_seq_one_letter_code
_entity_poly.pdbx_strand_id
1 'polypeptide(L)'
;MESDASTSPRRRSTSCYSDSGDSSCSEPFSECGSDDLSFTPAGAAGIHRLLLSCAAETSEDAISSLVAELESPSPSLDSLRRAAMELRLLAKHNPDNRVRIAAAGGVRPLVKLLSHADPLLQEHGVTALLNLSICDENKAVIVEAGAIRPLVHALKSAASPAARENAACALLRLSQLDGSAAAAIGRAGAIPLLVSLLETGGARGKKDAATTLYALCSGARENRQRAVEAGAVRPLLDLMADPESGMVDKAAYVLHSLVGSGEGRAAAVEEGGIPVLVEMVEVGSSRQKEIATLSLLQICEDNAVYRTMVAREGAIPPLVALSQSSSARPKLKTKAESLIEMLRQPRSPSLRARPTAVVAAE
;
A
#
# COMPACT_ATOMS: atom_id res chain seq x y z
N MET A 1 28.51 -0.35 56.59
CA MET A 1 29.33 -0.74 55.43
C MET A 1 28.54 -1.82 54.72
N GLU A 2 28.13 -1.77 53.47
CA GLU A 2 28.25 -0.87 52.31
C GLU A 2 27.32 -1.56 51.27
N SER A 3 26.25 -0.92 50.78
CA SER A 3 26.15 -0.25 49.47
C SER A 3 26.33 -1.14 48.22
N ASP A 4 25.40 -0.95 47.30
CA ASP A 4 25.40 -1.18 45.83
C ASP A 4 24.41 -2.26 45.36
N ALA A 5 23.27 -1.96 44.69
CA ALA A 5 22.91 -1.07 43.58
C ALA A 5 23.19 -1.63 42.17
N SER A 6 22.08 -1.75 41.41
CA SER A 6 22.00 -1.73 39.94
C SER A 6 22.45 -3.03 39.23
N THR A 7 21.89 -3.51 38.11
CA THR A 7 20.95 -2.99 37.11
C THR A 7 20.38 -4.20 36.35
N SER A 8 19.05 -4.35 36.28
CA SER A 8 18.39 -5.27 35.34
C SER A 8 17.98 -4.52 34.07
N PRO A 9 18.27 -5.03 32.85
CA PRO A 9 17.86 -4.36 31.62
C PRO A 9 16.36 -4.54 31.37
N ARG A 10 15.64 -3.42 31.22
CA ARG A 10 14.26 -3.36 30.73
C ARG A 10 14.20 -3.93 29.30
N ARG A 11 13.62 -5.12 29.13
CA ARG A 11 13.11 -5.57 27.83
C ARG A 11 11.98 -4.64 27.40
N ARG A 12 12.18 -3.88 26.33
CA ARG A 12 11.09 -3.22 25.60
C ARG A 12 10.22 -4.32 24.96
N SER A 13 8.98 -4.45 25.42
CA SER A 13 7.97 -5.25 24.76
C SER A 13 7.52 -4.54 23.48
N THR A 14 8.09 -4.93 22.34
CA THR A 14 7.45 -4.70 21.04
C THR A 14 6.24 -5.63 20.98
N SER A 15 5.05 -5.09 21.27
CA SER A 15 3.78 -5.79 21.15
C SER A 15 3.51 -6.06 19.67
N CYS A 16 3.85 -7.25 19.21
CA CYS A 16 3.39 -7.80 17.94
C CYS A 16 1.85 -7.86 17.98
N TYR A 17 1.20 -7.22 17.01
CA TYR A 17 -0.22 -7.43 16.74
C TYR A 17 -0.40 -8.89 16.33
N SER A 18 -0.94 -9.70 17.23
CA SER A 18 -1.41 -11.05 16.93
C SER A 18 -2.69 -10.94 16.10
N ASP A 19 -2.57 -11.30 14.84
CA ASP A 19 -3.65 -11.38 13.85
C ASP A 19 -4.49 -12.63 14.15
N SER A 20 -5.64 -12.43 14.78
CA SER A 20 -6.61 -13.48 15.05
C SER A 20 -7.69 -13.44 13.98
N GLY A 21 -7.54 -14.34 13.00
CA GLY A 21 -8.61 -14.96 12.20
C GLY A 21 -9.68 -14.04 11.63
N ASP A 22 -9.50 -13.62 10.38
CA ASP A 22 -10.60 -13.13 9.54
C ASP A 22 -10.64 -13.97 8.25
N SER A 23 -11.36 -15.09 8.33
CA SER A 23 -11.86 -15.83 7.16
C SER A 23 -13.07 -15.08 6.59
N SER A 24 -12.88 -13.90 6.02
CA SER A 24 -13.82 -13.27 5.09
C SER A 24 -13.25 -11.96 4.53
N CYS A 25 -12.43 -12.06 3.49
CA CYS A 25 -12.34 -11.12 2.36
C CYS A 25 -11.38 -11.69 1.30
N SER A 26 -11.52 -12.98 1.00
CA SER A 26 -10.99 -13.56 -0.24
C SER A 26 -12.08 -13.44 -1.30
N GLU A 27 -12.48 -12.20 -1.63
CA GLU A 27 -13.13 -12.03 -2.92
C GLU A 27 -12.07 -12.32 -3.99
N PRO A 28 -12.35 -13.19 -4.97
CA PRO A 28 -11.48 -13.32 -6.13
C PRO A 28 -11.41 -11.92 -6.77
N PHE A 29 -10.22 -11.32 -6.75
CA PHE A 29 -10.01 -9.99 -7.30
C PHE A 29 -10.57 -9.93 -8.72
N SER A 30 -11.42 -8.92 -8.94
CA SER A 30 -11.97 -8.48 -10.22
C SER A 30 -11.12 -8.91 -11.40
N GLU A 31 -11.72 -9.72 -12.28
CA GLU A 31 -11.14 -10.14 -13.54
C GLU A 31 -10.49 -8.94 -14.22
N CYS A 32 -9.20 -9.04 -14.49
CA CYS A 32 -8.43 -8.02 -15.20
C CYS A 32 -9.04 -7.88 -16.61
N GLY A 33 -9.99 -6.94 -16.78
CA GLY A 33 -10.72 -6.66 -18.01
C GLY A 33 -9.85 -5.94 -19.05
N SER A 34 -8.75 -6.57 -19.44
CA SER A 34 -7.77 -6.03 -20.40
C SER A 34 -7.97 -6.54 -21.83
N ASP A 35 -9.07 -7.24 -22.13
CA ASP A 35 -9.25 -7.86 -23.44
C ASP A 35 -10.17 -7.00 -24.34
N ASP A 36 -9.75 -5.76 -24.64
CA ASP A 36 -10.27 -5.05 -25.82
C ASP A 36 -9.35 -5.36 -27.01
N LEU A 37 -9.55 -6.57 -27.56
CA LEU A 37 -8.76 -7.08 -28.68
C LEU A 37 -9.36 -6.58 -29.99
N SER A 38 -8.78 -5.53 -30.58
CA SER A 38 -9.01 -5.21 -32.00
C SER A 38 -8.54 -6.40 -32.85
N PHE A 39 -9.49 -7.17 -33.37
CA PHE A 39 -9.33 -8.57 -33.75
C PHE A 39 -8.94 -8.74 -35.22
N THR A 40 -7.92 -9.55 -35.50
CA THR A 40 -7.68 -10.12 -36.84
C THR A 40 -8.01 -11.62 -36.81
N PRO A 41 -8.54 -12.22 -37.90
CA PRO A 41 -9.05 -13.60 -37.90
C PRO A 41 -8.01 -14.67 -37.53
N ALA A 42 -6.71 -14.40 -37.73
CA ALA A 42 -5.63 -15.32 -37.38
C ALA A 42 -5.34 -15.42 -35.87
N GLY A 43 -5.63 -14.36 -35.10
CA GLY A 43 -5.43 -14.35 -33.64
C GLY A 43 -6.46 -15.19 -32.87
N ALA A 44 -7.66 -15.34 -33.42
CA ALA A 44 -8.76 -16.11 -32.85
C ALA A 44 -8.43 -17.61 -32.66
N ALA A 45 -7.77 -18.18 -33.68
CA ALA A 45 -7.42 -19.60 -33.70
C ALA A 45 -6.31 -19.93 -32.70
N GLY A 46 -5.37 -18.99 -32.46
CA GLY A 46 -4.32 -19.11 -31.44
C GLY A 46 -4.89 -19.06 -30.02
N ILE A 47 -5.80 -18.12 -29.75
CA ILE A 47 -6.44 -17.98 -28.43
C ILE A 47 -7.34 -19.18 -28.12
N HIS A 48 -8.09 -19.70 -29.10
CA HIS A 48 -8.91 -20.90 -28.92
C HIS A 48 -8.04 -22.14 -28.66
N ARG A 49 -6.90 -22.29 -29.36
CA ARG A 49 -5.94 -23.37 -29.12
C ARG A 49 -5.27 -23.26 -27.74
N LEU A 50 -5.00 -22.04 -27.26
CA LEU A 50 -4.42 -21.77 -25.94
C LEU A 50 -5.43 -21.99 -24.80
N LEU A 51 -6.69 -21.62 -24.99
CA LEU A 51 -7.76 -21.95 -24.04
C LEU A 51 -7.97 -23.47 -23.96
N LEU A 52 -7.86 -24.19 -25.08
CA LEU A 52 -7.82 -25.66 -25.08
C LEU A 52 -6.55 -26.24 -24.43
N SER A 53 -5.38 -25.60 -24.58
CA SER A 53 -4.13 -26.05 -23.92
C SER A 53 -4.05 -25.70 -22.45
N CYS A 54 -4.87 -24.75 -21.96
CA CYS A 54 -5.08 -24.50 -20.54
C CYS A 54 -6.00 -25.55 -19.89
N ALA A 55 -6.84 -26.22 -20.70
CA ALA A 55 -7.70 -27.32 -20.26
C ALA A 55 -6.99 -28.70 -20.31
N ALA A 56 -5.89 -28.81 -21.05
CA ALA A 56 -4.98 -29.95 -21.03
C ALA A 56 -3.76 -29.65 -20.14
N GLU A 57 -3.10 -30.67 -19.59
CA GLU A 57 -1.83 -30.48 -18.89
C GLU A 57 -0.82 -29.79 -19.82
N THR A 58 -0.50 -28.51 -19.57
CA THR A 58 0.55 -27.84 -20.31
C THR A 58 1.88 -28.54 -19.98
N SER A 59 2.50 -29.17 -20.98
CA SER A 59 3.80 -29.85 -20.81
C SER A 59 4.88 -28.85 -20.39
N GLU A 60 5.76 -29.27 -19.49
CA GLU A 60 6.96 -28.50 -19.10
C GLU A 60 7.85 -28.17 -20.32
N ASP A 61 7.84 -29.02 -21.35
CA ASP A 61 8.54 -28.79 -22.61
C ASP A 61 8.00 -27.57 -23.36
N ALA A 62 6.68 -27.34 -23.32
CA ALA A 62 6.06 -26.19 -23.97
C ALA A 62 6.45 -24.89 -23.28
N ILE A 63 6.44 -24.87 -21.93
CA ILE A 63 6.90 -23.72 -21.14
C ILE A 63 8.38 -23.45 -21.41
N SER A 64 9.21 -24.49 -21.39
CA SER A 64 10.65 -24.38 -21.66
C SER A 64 10.93 -23.85 -23.06
N SER A 65 10.16 -24.28 -24.07
CA SER A 65 10.26 -23.75 -25.44
C SER A 65 9.91 -22.26 -25.51
N LEU A 66 8.87 -21.81 -24.80
CA LEU A 66 8.49 -20.39 -24.79
C LEU A 66 9.54 -19.53 -24.08
N VAL A 67 10.13 -20.03 -23.00
CA VAL A 67 11.23 -19.35 -22.31
C VAL A 67 12.45 -19.25 -23.22
N ALA A 68 12.81 -20.32 -23.92
CA ALA A 68 13.92 -20.33 -24.88
C ALA A 68 13.68 -19.34 -26.03
N GLU A 69 12.43 -19.16 -26.50
CA GLU A 69 12.10 -18.18 -27.53
C GLU A 69 12.35 -16.74 -27.06
N LEU A 70 12.08 -16.42 -25.78
CA LEU A 70 12.40 -15.11 -25.19
C LEU A 70 13.90 -14.85 -25.06
N GLU A 71 14.71 -15.90 -25.00
CA GLU A 71 16.18 -15.82 -24.86
C GLU A 71 16.94 -15.97 -26.17
N SER A 72 16.23 -16.18 -27.28
CA SER A 72 16.84 -16.29 -28.60
C SER A 72 17.76 -15.08 -28.89
N PRO A 73 18.96 -15.27 -29.46
CA PRO A 73 19.94 -14.21 -29.67
C PRO A 73 19.51 -13.17 -30.71
N SER A 74 18.58 -13.52 -31.59
CA SER A 74 18.04 -12.63 -32.64
C SER A 74 16.54 -12.86 -32.79
N PRO A 75 15.73 -12.53 -31.78
CA PRO A 75 14.30 -12.81 -31.81
C PRO A 75 13.60 -11.78 -32.69
N SER A 76 12.64 -12.23 -33.49
CA SER A 76 11.71 -11.31 -34.13
C SER A 76 10.80 -10.67 -33.07
N LEU A 77 10.36 -9.44 -33.29
CA LEU A 77 9.42 -8.76 -32.38
C LEU A 77 8.14 -9.60 -32.19
N ASP A 78 7.65 -10.23 -33.25
CA ASP A 78 6.45 -11.07 -33.22
C ASP A 78 6.66 -12.35 -32.42
N SER A 79 7.84 -12.97 -32.48
CA SER A 79 8.19 -14.09 -31.59
C SER A 79 8.18 -13.69 -30.13
N LEU A 80 8.78 -12.55 -29.78
CA LEU A 80 8.81 -12.08 -28.38
C LEU A 80 7.41 -11.78 -27.86
N ARG A 81 6.59 -11.09 -28.66
CA ARG A 81 5.22 -10.75 -28.30
C ARG A 81 4.40 -12.01 -28.07
N ARG A 82 4.49 -12.99 -28.98
CA ARG A 82 3.77 -14.26 -28.86
C ARG A 82 4.21 -15.03 -27.62
N ALA A 83 5.51 -15.25 -27.44
CA ALA A 83 6.02 -16.01 -26.29
C ALA A 83 5.65 -15.35 -24.96
N ALA A 84 5.78 -14.02 -24.85
CA ALA A 84 5.40 -13.28 -23.65
C ALA A 84 3.88 -13.32 -23.38
N MET A 85 3.06 -13.20 -24.44
CA MET A 85 1.61 -13.31 -24.35
C MET A 85 1.18 -14.71 -23.89
N GLU A 86 1.78 -15.76 -24.44
CA GLU A 86 1.46 -17.15 -24.07
C GLU A 86 1.85 -17.44 -22.62
N LEU A 87 3.07 -17.07 -22.20
CA LEU A 87 3.49 -17.20 -20.80
C LEU A 87 2.57 -16.42 -19.85
N ARG A 88 2.14 -15.21 -20.23
CA ARG A 88 1.17 -14.41 -19.48
C ARG A 88 -0.15 -15.18 -19.29
N LEU A 89 -0.69 -15.78 -20.35
CA LEU A 89 -1.96 -16.51 -20.31
C LEU A 89 -1.85 -17.81 -19.50
N LEU A 90 -0.77 -18.59 -19.69
CA LEU A 90 -0.51 -19.80 -18.92
C LEU A 90 -0.45 -19.50 -17.41
N ALA A 91 0.23 -18.42 -17.03
CA ALA A 91 0.30 -17.97 -15.63
C ALA A 91 -1.05 -17.43 -15.10
N LYS A 92 -1.89 -16.83 -15.95
CA LYS A 92 -3.20 -16.29 -15.56
C LYS A 92 -4.14 -17.41 -15.09
N HIS A 93 -4.21 -18.49 -15.86
CA HIS A 93 -5.26 -19.50 -15.72
C HIS A 93 -4.90 -20.71 -14.87
N ASN A 94 -3.61 -20.96 -14.57
CA ASN A 94 -3.20 -22.12 -13.79
C ASN A 94 -2.10 -21.77 -12.77
N PRO A 95 -2.32 -21.99 -11.45
CA PRO A 95 -1.30 -21.75 -10.43
C PRO A 95 -0.05 -22.62 -10.58
N ASP A 96 -0.17 -23.87 -11.02
CA ASP A 96 0.97 -24.77 -11.24
C ASP A 96 1.87 -24.25 -12.37
N ASN A 97 1.28 -23.67 -13.41
CA ASN A 97 2.03 -23.05 -14.50
C ASN A 97 2.85 -21.85 -13.99
N ARG A 98 2.41 -21.14 -12.95
CA ARG A 98 3.21 -20.04 -12.37
C ARG A 98 4.52 -20.57 -11.81
N VAL A 99 4.46 -21.68 -11.07
CA VAL A 99 5.64 -22.33 -10.50
C VAL A 99 6.53 -22.88 -11.61
N ARG A 100 5.94 -23.58 -12.60
CA ARG A 100 6.68 -24.16 -13.74
C ARG A 100 7.40 -23.11 -14.58
N ILE A 101 6.76 -21.97 -14.86
CA ILE A 101 7.39 -20.86 -15.61
C ILE A 101 8.60 -20.30 -14.85
N ALA A 102 8.49 -20.15 -13.52
CA ALA A 102 9.61 -19.69 -12.71
C ALA A 102 10.74 -20.73 -12.66
N ALA A 103 10.41 -22.01 -12.47
CA ALA A 103 11.36 -23.12 -12.45
C ALA A 103 12.10 -23.29 -13.80
N ALA A 104 11.41 -23.04 -14.92
CA ALA A 104 11.98 -23.04 -16.27
C ALA A 104 12.88 -21.82 -16.56
N GLY A 105 13.09 -20.91 -15.60
CA GLY A 105 13.94 -19.73 -15.77
C GLY A 105 13.26 -18.53 -16.43
N GLY A 106 11.94 -18.57 -16.64
CA GLY A 106 11.20 -17.53 -17.39
C GLY A 106 11.20 -16.13 -16.75
N VAL A 107 11.51 -16.02 -15.45
CA VAL A 107 11.50 -14.74 -14.73
C VAL A 107 12.48 -13.71 -15.32
N ARG A 108 13.74 -14.10 -15.54
CA ARG A 108 14.78 -13.15 -16.01
C ARG A 108 14.48 -12.61 -17.41
N PRO A 109 14.10 -13.44 -18.41
CA PRO A 109 13.67 -12.95 -19.71
C PRO A 109 12.48 -12.00 -19.61
N LEU A 110 11.46 -12.34 -18.82
CA LEU A 110 10.30 -11.47 -18.61
C LEU A 110 10.69 -10.11 -18.00
N VAL A 111 11.60 -10.08 -17.03
CA VAL A 111 12.13 -8.83 -16.46
C VAL A 111 12.82 -7.96 -17.51
N LYS A 112 13.55 -8.55 -18.47
CA LYS A 112 14.18 -7.78 -19.57
C LYS A 112 13.14 -7.07 -20.45
N LEU A 113 11.97 -7.68 -20.66
CA LEU A 113 10.91 -7.12 -21.50
C LEU A 113 10.34 -5.80 -20.94
N LEU A 114 10.41 -5.58 -19.61
CA LEU A 114 9.88 -4.38 -18.97
C LEU A 114 10.60 -3.10 -19.42
N SER A 115 11.83 -3.23 -19.94
CA SER A 115 12.62 -2.10 -20.45
C SER A 115 12.60 -2.01 -21.98
N HIS A 116 11.79 -2.83 -22.65
CA HIS A 116 11.70 -2.82 -24.11
C HIS A 116 10.94 -1.58 -24.59
N ALA A 117 11.33 -1.02 -25.74
CA ALA A 117 10.71 0.17 -26.32
C ALA A 117 9.30 -0.08 -26.89
N ASP A 118 8.94 -1.37 -27.07
CA ASP A 118 7.62 -1.78 -27.57
C ASP A 118 6.61 -1.82 -26.42
N PRO A 119 5.56 -0.97 -26.43
CA PRO A 119 4.59 -0.89 -25.33
C PRO A 119 3.85 -2.20 -25.07
N LEU A 120 3.50 -2.93 -26.14
CA LEU A 120 2.79 -4.19 -26.04
C LEU A 120 3.65 -5.27 -25.36
N LEU A 121 4.92 -5.35 -25.74
CA LEU A 121 5.86 -6.29 -25.12
C LEU A 121 6.15 -5.94 -23.65
N GLN A 122 6.30 -4.65 -23.34
CA GLN A 122 6.41 -4.18 -21.95
C GLN A 122 5.17 -4.61 -21.15
N GLU A 123 3.96 -4.39 -21.67
CA GLU A 123 2.71 -4.77 -21.01
C GLU A 123 2.61 -6.28 -20.78
N HIS A 124 2.94 -7.10 -21.78
CA HIS A 124 2.97 -8.55 -21.63
C HIS A 124 3.96 -8.99 -20.54
N GLY A 125 5.17 -8.42 -20.52
CA GLY A 125 6.17 -8.69 -19.49
C GLY A 125 5.69 -8.32 -18.08
N VAL A 126 5.16 -7.10 -17.91
CA VAL A 126 4.61 -6.63 -16.62
C VAL A 126 3.49 -7.56 -16.15
N THR A 127 2.56 -7.89 -17.03
CA THR A 127 1.38 -8.69 -16.67
C THR A 127 1.74 -10.15 -16.40
N ALA A 128 2.71 -10.71 -17.12
CA ALA A 128 3.25 -12.03 -16.81
C ALA A 128 3.89 -12.04 -15.41
N LEU A 129 4.74 -11.06 -15.09
CA LEU A 129 5.34 -10.95 -13.75
C LEU A 129 4.29 -10.73 -12.64
N LEU A 130 3.24 -9.94 -12.90
CA LEU A 130 2.10 -9.82 -12.01
C LEU A 130 1.49 -11.21 -11.75
N ASN A 131 1.14 -11.96 -12.80
CA ASN A 131 0.52 -13.28 -12.65
C ASN A 131 1.43 -14.26 -11.89
N LEU A 132 2.74 -14.25 -12.16
CA LEU A 132 3.71 -15.06 -11.43
C LEU A 132 3.80 -14.68 -9.95
N SER A 133 3.73 -13.37 -9.64
CA SER A 133 3.83 -12.84 -8.26
C SER A 133 2.63 -13.16 -7.36
N ILE A 134 1.53 -13.67 -7.94
CA ILE A 134 0.38 -14.16 -7.15
C ILE A 134 0.76 -15.43 -6.37
N CYS A 135 1.75 -16.18 -6.83
CA CYS A 135 2.31 -17.35 -6.16
C CYS A 135 3.43 -16.91 -5.19
N ASP A 136 3.33 -17.27 -3.92
CA ASP A 136 4.25 -16.82 -2.88
C ASP A 136 5.68 -17.35 -3.11
N GLU A 137 5.78 -18.60 -3.59
CA GLU A 137 7.02 -19.29 -3.95
C GLU A 137 7.83 -18.54 -5.02
N ASN A 138 7.13 -17.79 -5.89
CA ASN A 138 7.77 -17.06 -6.97
C ASN A 138 8.25 -15.66 -6.57
N LYS A 139 7.76 -15.09 -5.46
CA LYS A 139 8.05 -13.69 -5.11
C LYS A 139 9.55 -13.46 -4.89
N ALA A 140 10.23 -14.38 -4.20
CA ALA A 140 11.66 -14.30 -3.93
C ALA A 140 12.48 -14.28 -5.24
N VAL A 141 12.25 -15.23 -6.14
CA VAL A 141 12.98 -15.30 -7.42
C VAL A 141 12.70 -14.08 -8.31
N ILE A 142 11.49 -13.51 -8.27
CA ILE A 142 11.16 -12.27 -9.00
C ILE A 142 11.95 -11.08 -8.44
N VAL A 143 12.04 -10.94 -7.11
CA VAL A 143 12.83 -9.88 -6.47
C VAL A 143 14.32 -10.06 -6.76
N GLU A 144 14.86 -11.27 -6.64
CA GLU A 144 16.26 -11.60 -6.91
C GLU A 144 16.64 -11.41 -8.39
N ALA A 145 15.70 -11.60 -9.31
CA ALA A 145 15.88 -11.29 -10.72
C ALA A 145 15.95 -9.78 -11.02
N GLY A 146 15.78 -8.91 -10.02
CA GLY A 146 15.90 -7.46 -10.15
C GLY A 146 14.66 -6.77 -10.70
N ALA A 147 13.47 -7.38 -10.58
CA ALA A 147 12.23 -6.87 -11.17
C ALA A 147 11.76 -5.51 -10.62
N ILE A 148 12.14 -5.13 -9.40
CA ILE A 148 11.62 -3.94 -8.70
C ILE A 148 11.83 -2.66 -9.51
N ARG A 149 13.06 -2.37 -9.96
CA ARG A 149 13.35 -1.12 -10.68
C ARG A 149 12.64 -1.04 -12.05
N PRO A 150 12.66 -2.10 -12.89
CA PRO A 150 11.87 -2.14 -14.12
C PRO A 150 10.36 -1.99 -13.88
N LEU A 151 9.80 -2.57 -12.82
CA LEU A 151 8.39 -2.41 -12.47
C LEU A 151 8.07 -0.96 -12.05
N VAL A 152 8.94 -0.32 -11.27
CA VAL A 152 8.80 1.12 -10.94
C VAL A 152 8.90 1.99 -12.19
N HIS A 153 9.76 1.64 -13.14
CA HIS A 153 9.82 2.33 -14.43
C HIS A 153 8.53 2.17 -15.23
N ALA A 154 7.96 0.95 -15.28
CA ALA A 154 6.67 0.69 -15.93
C ALA A 154 5.52 1.46 -15.27
N LEU A 155 5.54 1.60 -13.93
CA LEU A 155 4.59 2.43 -13.18
C LEU A 155 4.67 3.92 -13.58
N LYS A 156 5.86 4.41 -13.95
CA LYS A 156 6.04 5.78 -14.45
C LYS A 156 5.59 5.94 -15.91
N SER A 157 5.60 4.86 -16.69
CA SER A 157 5.39 4.92 -18.14
C SER A 157 4.01 5.45 -18.52
N ALA A 158 3.96 6.31 -19.54
CA ALA A 158 2.73 6.81 -20.15
C ALA A 158 2.18 5.89 -21.26
N ALA A 159 2.95 4.88 -21.67
CA ALA A 159 2.68 4.13 -22.89
C ALA A 159 1.47 3.18 -22.80
N SER A 160 1.19 2.63 -21.62
CA SER A 160 0.01 1.79 -21.38
C SER A 160 -0.55 2.02 -19.96
N PRO A 161 -1.79 2.50 -19.82
CA PRO A 161 -2.48 2.55 -18.53
C PRO A 161 -2.59 1.17 -17.87
N ALA A 162 -2.83 0.12 -18.66
CA ALA A 162 -2.91 -1.25 -18.16
C ALA A 162 -1.56 -1.71 -17.59
N ALA A 163 -0.45 -1.42 -18.27
CA ALA A 163 0.89 -1.72 -17.76
C ALA A 163 1.18 -0.98 -16.45
N ARG A 164 0.72 0.27 -16.32
CA ARG A 164 0.87 1.06 -15.09
C ARG A 164 0.15 0.43 -13.90
N GLU A 165 -1.13 0.09 -14.09
CA GLU A 165 -1.95 -0.54 -13.05
C GLU A 165 -1.41 -1.93 -12.68
N ASN A 166 -1.03 -2.73 -13.69
CA ASN A 166 -0.45 -4.05 -13.46
C ASN A 166 0.92 -3.96 -12.77
N ALA A 167 1.72 -2.93 -13.04
CA ALA A 167 2.97 -2.68 -12.34
C ALA A 167 2.74 -2.32 -10.86
N ALA A 168 1.76 -1.47 -10.55
CA ALA A 168 1.36 -1.19 -9.17
C ALA A 168 0.94 -2.47 -8.44
N CYS A 169 0.09 -3.29 -9.08
CA CYS A 169 -0.37 -4.56 -8.52
C CYS A 169 0.80 -5.57 -8.32
N ALA A 170 1.74 -5.64 -9.26
CA ALA A 170 2.92 -6.49 -9.12
C ALA A 170 3.80 -6.04 -7.94
N LEU A 171 4.05 -4.72 -7.81
CA LEU A 171 4.79 -4.16 -6.68
C LEU A 171 4.08 -4.43 -5.34
N LEU A 172 2.75 -4.34 -5.28
CA LEU A 172 1.97 -4.77 -4.12
C LEU A 172 2.27 -6.23 -3.75
N ARG A 173 2.17 -7.15 -4.71
CA ARG A 173 2.42 -8.58 -4.45
C ARG A 173 3.84 -8.84 -3.97
N LEU A 174 4.83 -8.20 -4.59
CA LEU A 174 6.24 -8.33 -4.19
C LEU A 174 6.52 -7.71 -2.81
N SER A 175 5.82 -6.63 -2.43
CA SER A 175 5.97 -6.01 -1.11
C SER A 175 5.52 -6.93 0.03
N GLN A 176 4.70 -7.95 -0.27
CA GLN A 176 4.23 -8.94 0.69
C GLN A 176 5.21 -10.10 0.90
N LEU A 177 6.37 -10.10 0.21
CA LEU A 177 7.41 -11.10 0.45
C LEU A 177 8.00 -10.95 1.86
N ASP A 178 8.55 -9.77 2.16
CA ASP A 178 9.09 -9.41 3.46
C ASP A 178 9.28 -7.88 3.57
N GLY A 179 9.70 -7.42 4.76
CA GLY A 179 10.00 -6.00 4.99
C GLY A 179 11.17 -5.46 4.16
N SER A 180 12.10 -6.31 3.73
CA SER A 180 13.25 -5.92 2.89
C SER A 180 12.80 -5.57 1.47
N ALA A 181 11.91 -6.38 0.89
CA ALA A 181 11.28 -6.14 -0.40
C ALA A 181 10.43 -4.85 -0.35
N ALA A 182 9.59 -4.68 0.67
CA ALA A 182 8.83 -3.44 0.87
C ALA A 182 9.76 -2.21 0.95
N ALA A 183 10.85 -2.30 1.70
CA ALA A 183 11.83 -1.23 1.82
C ALA A 183 12.56 -0.95 0.48
N ALA A 184 12.89 -1.99 -0.29
CA ALA A 184 13.53 -1.88 -1.59
C ALA A 184 12.61 -1.21 -2.63
N ILE A 185 11.32 -1.54 -2.63
CA ILE A 185 10.32 -0.90 -3.50
C ILE A 185 10.20 0.60 -3.18
N GLY A 186 10.15 0.96 -1.89
CA GLY A 186 10.14 2.37 -1.48
C GLY A 186 11.41 3.11 -1.91
N ARG A 187 12.60 2.52 -1.70
CA ARG A 187 13.89 3.10 -2.14
C ARG A 187 14.01 3.21 -3.66
N ALA A 188 13.33 2.37 -4.42
CA ALA A 188 13.31 2.44 -5.88
C ALA A 188 12.48 3.62 -6.41
N GLY A 189 11.75 4.36 -5.56
CA GLY A 189 10.96 5.52 -5.97
C GLY A 189 9.51 5.20 -6.34
N ALA A 190 8.97 4.06 -5.89
CA ALA A 190 7.58 3.69 -6.17
C ALA A 190 6.57 4.65 -5.52
N ILE A 191 6.85 5.14 -4.31
CA ILE A 191 5.88 5.85 -3.46
C ILE A 191 5.34 7.12 -4.12
N PRO A 192 6.15 8.07 -4.65
CA PRO A 192 5.62 9.25 -5.34
C PRO A 192 4.74 8.91 -6.55
N LEU A 193 5.05 7.83 -7.28
CA LEU A 193 4.26 7.40 -8.43
C LEU A 193 2.92 6.78 -8.00
N LEU A 194 2.89 6.07 -6.87
CA LEU A 194 1.65 5.56 -6.27
C LEU A 194 0.77 6.71 -5.75
N VAL A 195 1.36 7.75 -5.16
CA VAL A 195 0.62 8.96 -4.76
C VAL A 195 0.02 9.65 -5.99
N SER A 196 0.79 9.84 -7.06
CA SER A 196 0.25 10.37 -8.32
C SER A 196 -0.88 9.49 -8.88
N LEU A 197 -0.77 8.17 -8.78
CA LEU A 197 -1.83 7.24 -9.21
C LEU A 197 -3.10 7.34 -8.33
N LEU A 198 -2.98 7.67 -7.04
CA LEU A 198 -4.14 7.98 -6.19
C LEU A 198 -4.89 9.24 -6.65
N GLU A 199 -4.16 10.24 -7.14
CA GLU A 199 -4.73 11.51 -7.57
C GLU A 199 -5.38 11.37 -8.95
N THR A 200 -4.63 10.84 -9.92
CA THR A 200 -4.99 10.89 -11.35
C THR A 200 -5.53 9.56 -11.90
N GLY A 201 -5.44 8.46 -11.14
CA GLY A 201 -5.86 7.14 -11.59
C GLY A 201 -7.37 6.96 -11.69
N GLY A 202 -7.81 5.98 -12.48
CA GLY A 202 -9.19 5.48 -12.43
C GLY A 202 -9.47 4.72 -11.14
N ALA A 203 -10.71 4.30 -10.91
CA ALA A 203 -11.11 3.60 -9.67
C ALA A 203 -10.21 2.40 -9.33
N ARG A 204 -9.85 1.60 -10.35
CA ARG A 204 -8.92 0.48 -10.21
C ARG A 204 -7.52 0.93 -9.81
N GLY A 205 -6.93 1.86 -10.57
CA GLY A 205 -5.62 2.42 -10.25
C GLY A 205 -5.53 3.01 -8.83
N LYS A 206 -6.57 3.74 -8.39
CA LYS A 206 -6.63 4.28 -7.02
C LYS A 206 -6.68 3.17 -5.96
N LYS A 207 -7.50 2.14 -6.18
CA LYS A 207 -7.58 0.96 -5.28
C LYS A 207 -6.23 0.24 -5.18
N ASP A 208 -5.58 -0.01 -6.30
CA ASP A 208 -4.27 -0.67 -6.34
C ASP A 208 -3.20 0.19 -5.67
N ALA A 209 -3.18 1.50 -5.93
CA ALA A 209 -2.25 2.43 -5.30
C ALA A 209 -2.43 2.51 -3.78
N ALA A 210 -3.67 2.65 -3.29
CA ALA A 210 -3.98 2.70 -1.85
C ALA A 210 -3.55 1.41 -1.15
N THR A 211 -3.84 0.26 -1.77
CA THR A 211 -3.48 -1.06 -1.23
C THR A 211 -1.96 -1.27 -1.23
N THR A 212 -1.27 -0.80 -2.27
CA THR A 212 0.20 -0.84 -2.34
C THR A 212 0.83 0.02 -1.25
N LEU A 213 0.37 1.25 -1.06
CA LEU A 213 0.86 2.14 0.00
C LEU A 213 0.62 1.54 1.40
N TYR A 214 -0.53 0.91 1.63
CA TYR A 214 -0.81 0.15 2.84
C TYR A 214 0.24 -0.93 3.10
N ALA A 215 0.53 -1.76 2.10
CA ALA A 215 1.51 -2.83 2.25
C ALA A 215 2.94 -2.28 2.48
N LEU A 216 3.34 -1.25 1.73
CA LEU A 216 4.67 -0.64 1.85
C LEU A 216 4.92 0.03 3.21
N CYS A 217 3.93 0.76 3.74
CA CYS A 217 4.03 1.43 5.03
C CYS A 217 3.94 0.47 6.23
N SER A 218 3.22 -0.64 6.05
CA SER A 218 3.14 -1.73 7.03
C SER A 218 4.43 -2.53 7.08
N GLY A 219 4.98 -2.88 5.92
CA GLY A 219 6.18 -3.72 5.78
C GLY A 219 7.49 -3.01 6.15
N ALA A 220 7.60 -1.69 5.94
CA ALA A 220 8.82 -0.95 6.24
C ALA A 220 8.55 0.45 6.80
N ARG A 221 9.00 0.72 8.04
CA ARG A 221 8.76 2.00 8.73
C ARG A 221 9.31 3.21 7.97
N GLU A 222 10.46 3.06 7.34
CA GLU A 222 11.10 4.05 6.47
C GLU A 222 10.22 4.49 5.28
N ASN A 223 9.29 3.65 4.82
CA ASN A 223 8.37 4.03 3.75
C ASN A 223 7.29 5.00 4.22
N ARG A 224 6.99 5.06 5.52
CA ARG A 224 6.05 6.03 6.08
C ARG A 224 6.57 7.45 5.91
N GLN A 225 7.86 7.65 6.18
CA GLN A 225 8.53 8.93 5.99
C GLN A 225 8.52 9.33 4.50
N ARG A 226 8.88 8.41 3.61
CA ARG A 226 8.80 8.63 2.16
C ARG A 226 7.39 8.96 1.66
N ALA A 227 6.36 8.37 2.27
CA ALA A 227 4.96 8.66 1.92
C ALA A 227 4.53 10.06 2.37
N VAL A 228 4.95 10.52 3.55
CA VAL A 228 4.75 11.90 4.00
C VAL A 228 5.45 12.88 3.06
N GLU A 229 6.74 12.66 2.78
CA GLU A 229 7.54 13.49 1.85
C GLU A 229 6.96 13.53 0.43
N ALA A 230 6.31 12.45 -0.01
CA ALA A 230 5.65 12.36 -1.29
C ALA A 230 4.25 13.01 -1.34
N GLY A 231 3.78 13.60 -0.24
CA GLY A 231 2.47 14.25 -0.18
C GLY A 231 1.28 13.28 -0.10
N ALA A 232 1.47 12.04 0.37
CA ALA A 232 0.41 11.03 0.40
C ALA A 232 -0.80 11.40 1.28
N VAL A 233 -0.63 12.33 2.23
CA VAL A 233 -1.65 12.65 3.24
C VAL A 233 -2.94 13.16 2.61
N ARG A 234 -2.87 14.13 1.68
CA ARG A 234 -4.07 14.73 1.08
C ARG A 234 -4.90 13.70 0.29
N PRO A 235 -4.33 12.92 -0.65
CA PRO A 235 -5.09 11.89 -1.36
C PRO A 235 -5.67 10.80 -0.46
N LEU A 236 -4.99 10.48 0.65
CA LEU A 236 -5.52 9.52 1.63
C LEU A 236 -6.74 10.09 2.37
N LEU A 237 -6.72 11.37 2.74
CA LEU A 237 -7.87 12.05 3.35
C LEU A 237 -9.05 12.12 2.39
N ASP A 238 -8.81 12.41 1.11
CA ASP A 238 -9.86 12.42 0.08
C ASP A 238 -10.51 11.02 -0.06
N LEU A 239 -9.72 9.94 -0.01
CA LEU A 239 -10.25 8.56 -0.01
C LEU A 239 -11.02 8.21 1.28
N MET A 240 -10.62 8.75 2.42
CA MET A 240 -11.34 8.55 3.69
C MET A 240 -12.69 9.26 3.70
N ALA A 241 -12.78 10.40 3.03
CA ALA A 241 -14.01 11.20 2.89
C ALA A 241 -14.94 10.68 1.78
N ASP A 242 -14.54 9.65 1.02
CA ASP A 242 -15.34 9.01 -0.03
C ASP A 242 -15.72 7.57 0.38
N PRO A 243 -16.92 7.36 0.96
CA PRO A 243 -17.42 6.03 1.32
C PRO A 243 -17.56 5.08 0.13
N GLU A 244 -17.79 5.60 -1.08
CA GLU A 244 -17.98 4.80 -2.29
C GLU A 244 -16.66 4.28 -2.87
N SER A 245 -15.52 4.85 -2.44
CA SER A 245 -14.19 4.40 -2.86
C SER A 245 -13.88 2.94 -2.50
N GLY A 246 -14.54 2.40 -1.46
CA GLY A 246 -14.21 1.10 -0.86
C GLY A 246 -12.82 1.06 -0.19
N MET A 247 -12.12 2.19 -0.10
CA MET A 247 -10.73 2.28 0.38
C MET A 247 -10.59 2.99 1.72
N VAL A 248 -11.69 3.44 2.33
CA VAL A 248 -11.71 4.17 3.62
C VAL A 248 -10.84 3.49 4.69
N ASP A 249 -11.00 2.19 4.90
CA ASP A 249 -10.25 1.45 5.93
C ASP A 249 -8.74 1.42 5.67
N LYS A 250 -8.33 1.21 4.40
CA LYS A 250 -6.91 1.17 4.03
C LYS A 250 -6.29 2.55 4.12
N ALA A 251 -7.00 3.57 3.63
CA ALA A 251 -6.55 4.95 3.68
C ALA A 251 -6.38 5.43 5.13
N ALA A 252 -7.35 5.14 6.01
CA ALA A 252 -7.28 5.44 7.43
C ALA A 252 -6.11 4.75 8.14
N TYR A 253 -5.82 3.48 7.79
CA TYR A 253 -4.67 2.78 8.35
C TYR A 253 -3.33 3.36 7.90
N VAL A 254 -3.21 3.72 6.61
CA VAL A 254 -2.00 4.37 6.11
C VAL A 254 -1.83 5.70 6.84
N LEU A 255 -2.86 6.55 6.89
CA LEU A 255 -2.83 7.82 7.60
C LEU A 255 -2.40 7.65 9.07
N HIS A 256 -2.99 6.69 9.79
CA HIS A 256 -2.59 6.34 11.15
C HIS A 256 -1.09 6.02 11.26
N SER A 257 -0.57 5.27 10.29
CA SER A 257 0.86 4.95 10.24
C SER A 257 1.73 6.18 10.00
N LEU A 258 1.26 7.14 9.21
CA LEU A 258 1.97 8.39 8.88
C LEU A 258 1.99 9.36 10.07
N VAL A 259 0.88 9.52 10.78
CA VAL A 259 0.79 10.38 11.98
C VAL A 259 1.59 9.84 13.18
N GLY A 260 2.28 8.71 13.02
CA GLY A 260 3.30 8.26 13.96
C GLY A 260 4.60 9.08 13.96
N SER A 261 4.80 10.00 12.99
CA SER A 261 5.92 10.96 12.96
C SER A 261 5.44 12.40 13.17
N GLY A 262 6.33 13.29 13.64
CA GLY A 262 6.00 14.71 13.81
C GLY A 262 5.57 15.39 12.50
N GLU A 263 6.28 15.11 11.42
CA GLU A 263 5.98 15.63 10.08
C GLU A 263 4.65 15.08 9.56
N GLY A 264 4.38 13.78 9.73
CA GLY A 264 3.09 13.20 9.33
C GLY A 264 1.91 13.76 10.12
N ARG A 265 2.10 14.09 11.41
CA ARG A 265 1.09 14.81 12.21
C ARG A 265 0.84 16.21 11.70
N ALA A 266 1.91 16.97 11.41
CA ALA A 266 1.78 18.32 10.86
C ALA A 266 1.04 18.29 9.52
N ALA A 267 1.47 17.43 8.59
CA ALA A 267 0.81 17.26 7.30
C ALA A 267 -0.67 16.85 7.45
N ALA A 268 -1.01 15.91 8.34
CA ALA A 268 -2.40 15.52 8.57
C ALA A 268 -3.27 16.66 9.09
N VAL A 269 -2.73 17.57 9.91
CA VAL A 269 -3.47 18.73 10.39
C VAL A 269 -3.58 19.81 9.32
N GLU A 270 -2.48 20.11 8.62
CA GLU A 270 -2.41 21.12 7.55
C GLU A 270 -3.33 20.80 6.37
N GLU A 271 -3.44 19.52 6.01
CA GLU A 271 -4.30 19.04 4.91
C GLU A 271 -5.77 18.86 5.32
N GLY A 272 -6.15 19.24 6.53
CA GLY A 272 -7.54 19.20 7.00
C GLY A 272 -8.01 17.83 7.48
N GLY A 273 -7.12 17.00 8.02
CA GLY A 273 -7.45 15.65 8.49
C GLY A 273 -8.23 15.58 9.79
N ILE A 274 -8.25 16.65 10.60
CA ILE A 274 -9.01 16.68 11.87
C ILE A 274 -10.53 16.49 11.62
N PRO A 275 -11.20 17.29 10.77
CA PRO A 275 -12.61 17.08 10.42
C PRO A 275 -12.91 15.65 9.96
N VAL A 276 -12.12 15.12 9.03
CA VAL A 276 -12.31 13.76 8.46
C VAL A 276 -12.21 12.69 9.55
N LEU A 277 -11.24 12.81 10.46
CA LEU A 277 -11.07 11.88 11.57
C LEU A 277 -12.20 12.00 12.60
N VAL A 278 -12.69 13.20 12.89
CA VAL A 278 -13.80 13.42 13.84
C VAL A 278 -15.10 12.83 13.28
N GLU A 279 -15.40 13.10 12.01
CA GLU A 279 -16.54 12.50 11.31
C GLU A 279 -16.45 10.97 11.33
N MET A 280 -15.26 10.41 11.06
CA MET A 280 -15.04 8.96 11.11
C MET A 280 -15.28 8.35 12.50
N VAL A 281 -15.01 9.07 13.60
CA VAL A 281 -15.38 8.63 14.97
C VAL A 281 -16.90 8.65 15.17
N GLU A 282 -17.58 9.63 14.59
CA GLU A 282 -19.03 9.80 14.70
C GLU A 282 -19.80 8.73 13.92
N VAL A 283 -19.55 8.60 12.63
CA VAL A 283 -20.37 7.79 11.71
C VAL A 283 -19.71 6.50 11.21
N GLY A 284 -18.41 6.30 11.46
CA GLY A 284 -17.66 5.16 10.92
C GLY A 284 -18.05 3.79 11.51
N SER A 285 -17.58 2.73 10.85
CA SER A 285 -17.62 1.36 11.38
C SER A 285 -16.82 1.21 12.68
N SER A 286 -17.02 0.13 13.44
CA SER A 286 -16.24 -0.12 14.68
C SER A 286 -14.73 -0.05 14.46
N ARG A 287 -14.24 -0.58 13.33
CA ARG A 287 -12.82 -0.53 12.93
C ARG A 287 -12.37 0.89 12.57
N GLN A 288 -13.21 1.65 11.88
CA GLN A 288 -12.95 3.05 11.49
C GLN A 288 -12.91 3.97 12.71
N LYS A 289 -13.84 3.81 13.66
CA LYS A 289 -13.82 4.54 14.93
C LYS A 289 -12.56 4.26 15.73
N GLU A 290 -12.12 3.00 15.75
CA GLU A 290 -10.88 2.59 16.42
C GLU A 290 -9.66 3.31 15.83
N ILE A 291 -9.46 3.21 14.52
CA ILE A 291 -8.30 3.81 13.85
C ILE A 291 -8.31 5.34 13.90
N ALA A 292 -9.49 5.96 13.77
CA ALA A 292 -9.63 7.41 13.85
C ALA A 292 -9.33 7.95 15.26
N THR A 293 -9.83 7.28 16.30
CA THR A 293 -9.54 7.62 17.70
C THR A 293 -8.04 7.52 18.01
N LEU A 294 -7.39 6.46 17.53
CA LEU A 294 -5.93 6.28 17.72
C LEU A 294 -5.12 7.35 16.99
N SER A 295 -5.54 7.73 15.77
CA SER A 295 -4.89 8.79 14.99
C SER A 295 -5.04 10.16 15.65
N LEU A 296 -6.25 10.50 16.13
CA LEU A 296 -6.49 11.73 16.89
C LEU A 296 -5.67 11.78 18.19
N LEU A 297 -5.53 10.65 18.88
CA LEU A 297 -4.69 10.56 20.08
C LEU A 297 -3.23 10.84 19.77
N GLN A 298 -2.69 10.29 18.68
CA GLN A 298 -1.31 10.57 18.24
C GLN A 298 -1.12 12.02 17.79
N ILE A 299 -2.09 12.59 17.08
CA ILE A 299 -2.09 14.01 16.68
C ILE A 299 -2.07 14.90 17.93
N CYS A 300 -2.86 14.58 18.95
CA CYS A 300 -2.93 15.37 20.18
C CYS A 300 -1.73 15.17 21.13
N GLU A 301 -0.96 14.10 20.94
CA GLU A 301 0.21 13.77 21.75
C GLU A 301 1.23 14.92 21.65
N ASP A 302 1.56 15.49 22.82
CA ASP A 302 2.53 16.59 22.98
C ASP A 302 2.25 17.91 22.23
N ASN A 303 1.04 18.12 21.67
CA ASN A 303 0.70 19.39 21.00
C ASN A 303 -0.62 20.01 21.49
N ALA A 304 -0.52 21.07 22.29
CA ALA A 304 -1.67 21.79 22.84
C ALA A 304 -2.51 22.54 21.78
N VAL A 305 -1.89 22.95 20.67
CA VAL A 305 -2.60 23.59 19.56
C VAL A 305 -3.50 22.56 18.87
N TYR A 306 -2.96 21.38 18.55
CA TYR A 306 -3.73 20.31 17.93
C TYR A 306 -4.86 19.82 18.83
N ARG A 307 -4.63 19.69 20.15
CA ARG A 307 -5.72 19.43 21.12
C ARG A 307 -6.83 20.46 21.04
N THR A 308 -6.48 21.74 20.95
CA THR A 308 -7.47 22.82 20.85
C THR A 308 -8.25 22.74 19.52
N MET A 309 -7.59 22.39 18.42
CA MET A 309 -8.24 22.21 17.12
C MET A 309 -9.21 21.03 17.15
N VAL A 310 -8.78 19.86 17.63
CA VAL A 310 -9.63 18.66 17.76
C VAL A 310 -10.83 18.90 18.68
N ALA A 311 -10.63 19.62 19.79
CA ALA A 311 -11.74 19.98 20.69
C ALA A 311 -12.73 20.96 20.03
N ARG A 312 -12.24 21.92 19.24
CA ARG A 312 -13.08 22.89 18.50
C ARG A 312 -13.86 22.26 17.36
N GLU A 313 -13.32 21.22 16.74
CA GLU A 313 -14.01 20.42 15.73
C GLU A 313 -15.17 19.59 16.31
N GLY A 314 -15.34 19.58 17.64
CA GLY A 314 -16.44 18.85 18.26
C GLY A 314 -16.17 17.36 18.44
N ALA A 315 -14.92 16.93 18.62
CA ALA A 315 -14.59 15.53 18.86
C ALA A 315 -15.15 14.96 20.18
N ILE A 316 -15.46 15.81 21.18
CA ILE A 316 -15.83 15.35 22.53
C ILE A 316 -17.15 14.56 22.57
N PRO A 317 -18.30 15.04 22.02
CA PRO A 317 -19.54 14.27 21.99
C PRO A 317 -19.43 12.86 21.37
N PRO A 318 -18.87 12.67 20.16
CA PRO A 318 -18.77 11.34 19.57
C PRO A 318 -17.82 10.42 20.34
N LEU A 319 -16.75 10.97 20.95
CA LEU A 319 -15.86 10.20 21.84
C LEU A 319 -16.56 9.73 23.13
N VAL A 320 -17.41 10.58 23.72
CA VAL A 320 -18.20 10.22 24.92
C VAL A 320 -19.22 9.13 24.57
N ALA A 321 -19.90 9.26 23.43
CA ALA A 321 -20.80 8.22 22.95
C ALA A 321 -20.04 6.89 22.70
N LEU A 322 -18.83 6.96 22.15
CA LEU A 322 -17.99 5.78 21.91
C LEU A 322 -17.53 5.10 23.20
N SER A 323 -17.14 5.86 24.25
CA SER A 323 -16.72 5.27 25.52
C SER A 323 -17.86 4.56 26.26
N GLN A 324 -19.09 5.07 26.09
CA GLN A 324 -20.30 4.51 26.71
C GLN A 324 -20.94 3.39 25.88
N SER A 325 -20.57 3.23 24.61
CA SER A 325 -21.15 2.23 23.72
C SER A 325 -20.97 0.80 24.24
N SER A 326 -22.05 0.02 24.34
CA SER A 326 -21.98 -1.40 24.75
C SER A 326 -21.28 -2.30 23.74
N SER A 327 -21.28 -1.93 22.46
CA SER A 327 -20.67 -2.70 21.37
C SER A 327 -19.18 -2.40 21.15
N ALA A 328 -18.65 -1.33 21.74
CA ALA A 328 -17.24 -0.97 21.61
C ALA A 328 -16.34 -1.88 22.45
N ARG A 329 -15.17 -2.23 21.90
CA ARG A 329 -14.15 -3.03 22.59
C ARG A 329 -13.63 -2.28 23.82
N PRO A 330 -13.34 -2.94 24.96
CA PRO A 330 -12.85 -2.28 26.17
C PRO A 330 -11.62 -1.40 25.96
N LYS A 331 -10.64 -1.87 25.16
CA LYS A 331 -9.44 -1.10 24.84
C LYS A 331 -9.76 0.23 24.12
N LEU A 332 -10.73 0.22 23.21
CA LEU A 332 -11.14 1.42 22.47
C LEU A 332 -11.80 2.42 23.42
N LYS A 333 -12.63 1.96 24.35
CA LYS A 333 -13.25 2.83 25.37
C LYS A 333 -12.19 3.57 26.19
N THR A 334 -11.19 2.85 26.69
CA THR A 334 -10.08 3.44 27.44
C THR A 334 -9.28 4.46 26.61
N LYS A 335 -9.11 4.20 25.30
CA LYS A 335 -8.45 5.16 24.39
C LYS A 335 -9.30 6.41 24.15
N ALA A 336 -10.61 6.25 23.99
CA ALA A 336 -11.54 7.38 23.88
C ALA A 336 -11.54 8.22 25.16
N GLU A 337 -11.58 7.59 26.34
CA GLU A 337 -11.50 8.26 27.65
C GLU A 337 -10.19 9.05 27.81
N SER A 338 -9.06 8.44 27.46
CA SER A 338 -7.75 9.10 27.49
C SER A 338 -7.70 10.31 26.56
N LEU A 339 -8.28 10.22 25.36
CA LEU A 339 -8.38 11.35 24.44
C LEU A 339 -9.29 12.44 25.00
N ILE A 340 -10.45 12.10 25.57
CA ILE A 340 -11.36 13.06 26.22
C ILE A 340 -10.64 13.81 27.34
N GLU A 341 -9.92 13.11 28.20
CA GLU A 341 -9.15 13.72 29.29
C GLU A 341 -8.11 14.69 28.73
N MET A 342 -7.37 14.28 27.70
CA MET A 342 -6.36 15.11 27.05
C MET A 342 -6.95 16.38 26.42
N LEU A 343 -8.13 16.29 25.80
CA LEU A 343 -8.83 17.42 25.19
C LEU A 343 -9.44 18.39 26.23
N ARG A 344 -9.72 17.89 27.45
CA ARG A 344 -10.25 18.70 28.57
C ARG A 344 -9.17 19.38 29.40
N GLN A 345 -7.91 18.96 29.28
CA GLN A 345 -6.80 19.60 30.00
C GLN A 345 -6.73 21.09 29.66
N PRO A 346 -6.57 21.97 30.66
CA PRO A 346 -6.58 23.40 30.44
C PRO A 346 -5.46 23.79 29.48
N ARG A 347 -5.78 24.74 28.57
CA ARG A 347 -4.81 25.41 27.70
C ARG A 347 -3.62 25.81 28.57
N SER A 348 -2.44 25.26 28.30
CA SER A 348 -1.24 25.78 28.96
C SER A 348 -1.21 27.29 28.72
N PRO A 349 -1.13 28.11 29.78
CA PRO A 349 -1.07 29.54 29.57
C PRO A 349 0.23 29.79 28.80
N SER A 350 0.09 30.28 27.57
CA SER A 350 1.14 31.04 26.88
C SER A 350 1.85 31.85 27.95
N LEU A 351 3.16 31.64 28.11
CA LEU A 351 4.03 32.44 28.97
C LEU A 351 3.63 33.90 28.82
N ARG A 352 2.83 34.42 29.75
CA ARG A 352 2.47 35.83 29.77
C ARG A 352 3.80 36.53 29.95
N ALA A 353 4.14 37.37 28.97
CA ALA A 353 5.24 38.31 29.05
C ALA A 353 5.24 38.90 30.47
N ARG A 354 6.32 38.66 31.21
CA ARG A 354 6.54 39.33 32.50
C ARG A 354 6.51 40.83 32.21
N PRO A 355 5.74 41.64 32.97
CA PRO A 355 5.90 43.08 32.90
C PRO A 355 7.34 43.38 33.31
N THR A 356 8.10 44.01 32.41
CA THR A 356 9.39 44.60 32.74
C THR A 356 9.16 45.62 33.85
N ALA A 357 9.65 45.30 35.05
CA ALA A 357 9.71 46.25 36.14
C ALA A 357 10.60 47.42 35.69
N VAL A 358 10.01 48.61 35.63
CA VAL A 358 10.72 49.87 35.49
C VAL A 358 11.55 50.06 36.76
N VAL A 359 12.87 49.97 36.62
CA VAL A 359 13.78 50.46 37.65
C VAL A 359 14.00 51.94 37.36
N ALA A 360 13.38 52.79 38.18
CA ALA A 360 13.73 54.20 38.28
C ALA A 360 15.12 54.29 38.91
N ALA A 361 16.05 54.95 38.22
CA ALA A 361 17.32 55.36 38.77
C ALA A 361 17.15 56.77 39.34
N GLU A 362 17.42 56.92 40.64
CA GLU A 362 17.92 58.16 41.24
C GLU A 362 19.44 58.21 41.14
#